data_AF-A0A8B9HGK5-F1
#
_entry.id   AF-A0A8B9HGK5-F1
#
_cell.length_a   1.000
_cell.length_b   1.000
_cell.length_c   1.000
_cell.angle_alpha   90.00
_cell.angle_beta   90.00
_cell.angle_gamma   90.00
#
_symmetry.space_group_name_H-M   'P 1'
#
loop_
_entity.id
_entity.type
_entity.pdbx_description
1 polymer ?
#
loop_
_entity_poly.entity_id
_entity_poly.type
_entity_poly.pdbx_seq_one_letter_code
_entity_poly.pdbx_strand_id
1 'polypeptide(L)'
;DFCYKSDQILAFFYNFLSLYQHGLQCIAPLVRTAEETPEPIPTTVKGTIPSWIRGSLLRNGPGKFEFGNQHFNHWFDGMALMHRFEIMDGQVTYRSRFLRSDSYNLNSEKNRIMVSEFGTMSFPDPCKN
;
A
#
# COMPACT_ATOMS: atom_id res chain seq x y z
N ASP A 1 -6.21 -13.50 -21.04
CA ASP A 1 -5.40 -13.17 -19.83
C ASP A 1 -4.73 -11.79 -19.81
N PHE A 2 -4.86 -10.95 -20.83
CA PHE A 2 -4.42 -9.53 -20.77
C PHE A 2 -5.54 -8.55 -20.36
N CYS A 3 -6.81 -8.98 -20.38
CA CYS A 3 -7.98 -8.13 -20.20
C CYS A 3 -8.35 -7.87 -18.72
N TYR A 4 -7.95 -8.74 -17.78
CA TYR A 4 -8.27 -8.55 -16.35
C TYR A 4 -7.38 -7.51 -15.63
N LYS A 5 -6.24 -7.12 -16.24
CA LYS A 5 -5.30 -6.14 -15.67
C LYS A 5 -5.71 -4.68 -15.96
N SER A 6 -6.39 -4.41 -17.07
CA SER A 6 -6.87 -3.06 -17.42
C SER A 6 -8.01 -2.60 -16.51
N ASP A 7 -8.89 -3.52 -16.12
CA ASP A 7 -10.15 -3.17 -15.46
C ASP A 7 -9.95 -2.75 -14.00
N GLN A 8 -8.94 -3.28 -13.32
CA GLN A 8 -8.59 -2.88 -11.94
C GLN A 8 -7.99 -1.47 -11.87
N ILE A 9 -7.16 -1.11 -12.86
CA ILE A 9 -6.54 0.22 -12.95
C ILE A 9 -7.61 1.25 -13.30
N LEU A 10 -8.48 0.95 -14.25
CA LEU A 10 -9.58 1.82 -14.64
C LEU A 10 -10.59 2.03 -13.50
N ALA A 11 -11.01 0.97 -12.80
CA ALA A 11 -11.92 1.10 -11.66
C ALA A 11 -11.34 1.96 -10.52
N PHE A 12 -10.02 1.92 -10.32
CA PHE A 12 -9.35 2.78 -9.38
C PHE A 12 -9.25 4.23 -9.87
N PHE A 13 -8.89 4.45 -11.15
CA PHE A 13 -8.88 5.77 -11.76
C PHE A 13 -10.26 6.44 -11.72
N TYR A 14 -11.34 5.71 -12.03
CA TYR A 14 -12.70 6.23 -12.00
C TYR A 14 -13.15 6.60 -10.58
N ASN A 15 -12.87 5.75 -9.58
CA ASN A 15 -13.16 6.11 -8.18
C ASN A 15 -12.29 7.30 -7.74
N PHE A 16 -10.99 7.31 -8.07
CA PHE A 16 -10.08 8.39 -7.67
C PHE A 16 -10.46 9.75 -8.31
N LEU A 17 -10.79 9.78 -9.60
CA LEU A 17 -11.26 10.98 -10.31
C LEU A 17 -12.64 11.44 -9.80
N SER A 18 -13.57 10.51 -9.56
CA SER A 18 -14.88 10.84 -8.98
C SER A 18 -14.76 11.40 -7.55
N LEU A 19 -13.76 10.97 -6.79
CA LEU A 19 -13.53 11.40 -5.41
C LEU A 19 -12.79 12.75 -5.35
N TYR A 20 -11.89 13.04 -6.29
CA TYR A 20 -11.18 14.33 -6.38
C TYR A 20 -12.14 15.52 -6.57
N GLN A 21 -13.28 15.29 -7.23
CA GLN A 21 -14.28 16.30 -7.57
C GLN A 21 -15.12 16.79 -6.38
N HIS A 22 -14.96 16.24 -5.17
CA HIS A 22 -15.82 16.51 -4.01
C HIS A 22 -15.11 17.07 -2.77
N GLY A 23 -13.87 17.59 -2.89
CA GLY A 23 -13.23 18.39 -1.82
C GLY A 23 -13.08 17.63 -0.49
N LEU A 24 -12.11 16.70 -0.42
CA LEU A 24 -12.01 15.75 0.69
C LEU A 24 -10.92 16.13 1.70
N GLN A 25 -11.35 16.58 2.89
CA GLN A 25 -10.54 16.46 4.11
C GLN A 25 -10.39 14.99 4.57
N CYS A 26 -11.11 14.02 3.96
CA CYS A 26 -11.25 12.67 4.51
C CYS A 26 -10.32 11.57 3.92
N ILE A 27 -9.59 11.84 2.83
CA ILE A 27 -8.71 10.82 2.20
C ILE A 27 -7.26 10.88 2.66
N ALA A 28 -6.86 11.95 3.34
CA ALA A 28 -5.50 12.11 3.86
C ALA A 28 -5.00 10.88 4.66
N PRO A 29 -5.82 10.18 5.46
CA PRO A 29 -5.39 8.95 6.14
C PRO A 29 -5.00 7.80 5.19
N LEU A 30 -5.55 7.75 3.97
CA LEU A 30 -5.24 6.71 2.98
C LEU A 30 -3.90 6.90 2.29
N VAL A 31 -3.34 8.12 2.33
CA VAL A 31 -2.07 8.50 1.70
C VAL A 31 -1.00 8.85 2.73
N ARG A 32 -1.13 8.32 3.94
CA ARG A 32 -0.15 8.47 5.03
C ARG A 32 0.61 7.16 5.22
N THR A 33 1.90 7.27 5.56
CA THR A 33 2.71 6.09 5.89
C THR A 33 2.10 5.34 7.06
N ALA A 34 1.93 4.04 6.86
CA ALA A 34 1.47 3.09 7.85
C ALA A 34 2.65 2.35 8.46
N GLU A 35 2.50 1.92 9.71
CA GLU A 35 3.41 0.98 10.33
C GLU A 35 3.05 -0.45 9.92
N GLU A 36 4.06 -1.30 9.75
CA GLU A 36 3.82 -2.71 9.52
C GLU A 36 3.39 -3.42 10.81
N THR A 37 2.56 -4.45 10.70
CA THR A 37 2.14 -5.31 11.81
C THR A 37 2.55 -6.74 11.47
N PRO A 38 3.82 -7.13 11.72
CA PRO A 38 4.35 -8.40 11.24
C PRO A 38 3.69 -9.60 11.92
N GLU A 39 3.39 -9.45 13.21
CA GLU A 39 2.72 -10.46 14.02
C GLU A 39 1.20 -10.37 13.83
N PRO A 40 0.49 -11.51 13.70
CA PRO A 40 -0.96 -11.49 13.58
C PRO A 40 -1.64 -10.88 14.81
N ILE A 41 -2.51 -9.89 14.58
CA ILE A 41 -3.36 -9.31 15.61
C ILE A 41 -4.82 -9.75 15.43
N PRO A 42 -5.57 -10.03 16.51
CA PRO A 42 -6.99 -10.34 16.41
C PRO A 42 -7.78 -9.10 15.98
N THR A 43 -8.90 -9.32 15.29
CA THR A 43 -9.82 -8.24 14.89
C THR A 43 -11.20 -8.40 15.52
N THR A 44 -11.93 -7.29 15.67
CA THR A 44 -13.31 -7.33 16.16
C THR A 44 -14.26 -7.64 15.01
N VAL A 45 -14.85 -8.84 15.04
CA VAL A 45 -15.88 -9.26 14.06
C VAL A 45 -17.24 -8.66 14.45
N LYS A 46 -17.90 -8.00 13.50
CA LYS A 46 -19.30 -7.56 13.63
C LYS A 46 -20.17 -8.39 12.70
N GLY A 47 -21.21 -9.02 13.23
CA GLY A 47 -22.05 -9.98 12.50
C GLY A 47 -21.48 -11.39 12.53
N THR A 48 -21.88 -12.23 11.57
CA THR A 48 -21.50 -13.65 11.51
C THR A 48 -20.76 -13.95 10.22
N ILE A 49 -19.55 -14.50 10.33
CA ILE A 49 -18.79 -15.00 9.18
C ILE A 49 -19.36 -16.37 8.78
N PRO A 50 -19.74 -16.58 7.50
CA PRO A 50 -20.20 -17.88 7.03
C PRO A 50 -19.17 -18.98 7.25
N SER A 51 -19.61 -20.14 7.73
CA SER A 51 -18.73 -21.26 8.09
C SER A 51 -17.91 -21.84 6.92
N TRP A 52 -18.36 -21.62 5.69
CA TRP A 52 -17.66 -22.04 4.48
C TRP A 52 -16.52 -21.10 4.07
N ILE A 53 -16.40 -19.91 4.68
CA ILE A 53 -15.28 -18.99 4.44
C ILE A 53 -14.11 -19.40 5.34
N ARG A 54 -13.08 -19.97 4.72
CA ARG A 54 -11.82 -20.31 5.38
C ARG A 54 -10.67 -20.03 4.43
N GLY A 55 -9.70 -19.22 4.87
CA GLY A 55 -8.55 -18.91 4.06
C GLY A 55 -7.91 -17.56 4.37
N SER A 56 -7.16 -17.03 3.40
CA SER A 56 -6.47 -15.75 3.52
C SER A 56 -6.88 -14.81 2.39
N LEU A 57 -7.34 -13.61 2.75
CA LEU A 57 -7.45 -12.50 1.82
C LEU A 57 -6.15 -11.72 1.82
N LEU A 58 -5.48 -11.67 0.67
CA LEU A 58 -4.27 -10.89 0.46
C LEU A 58 -4.61 -9.64 -0.36
N ARG A 59 -4.15 -8.48 0.10
CA ARG A 59 -4.25 -7.21 -0.62
C ARG A 59 -2.90 -6.52 -0.66
N ASN A 60 -2.60 -5.89 -1.79
CA ASN A 60 -1.45 -5.01 -1.94
C ASN A 60 -1.94 -3.56 -2.06
N GLY A 61 -1.14 -2.62 -1.56
CA GLY A 61 -1.36 -1.19 -1.69
C GLY A 61 -0.12 -0.39 -1.27
N PRO A 62 -0.06 0.90 -1.59
CA PRO A 62 1.00 1.78 -1.09
C PRO A 62 0.83 1.96 0.43
N GLY A 63 1.90 1.79 1.18
CA GLY A 63 1.89 1.94 2.65
C GLY A 63 3.02 2.79 3.21
N LYS A 64 3.97 3.24 2.39
CA LYS A 64 5.05 4.16 2.80
C LYS A 64 5.22 5.24 1.75
N PHE A 65 5.03 6.49 2.16
CA PHE A 65 4.97 7.66 1.30
C PHE A 65 6.18 8.60 1.46
N GLU A 66 7.14 8.24 2.31
CA GLU A 66 8.36 9.02 2.53
C GLU A 66 9.56 8.19 2.99
N PHE A 67 10.76 8.68 2.66
CA PHE A 67 12.05 8.24 3.19
C PHE A 67 12.88 9.46 3.58
N GLY A 68 13.36 9.51 4.83
CA GLY A 68 13.99 10.71 5.38
C GLY A 68 13.08 11.93 5.25
N ASN A 69 13.58 12.99 4.62
CA ASN A 69 12.83 14.22 4.36
C ASN A 69 12.21 14.27 2.95
N GLN A 70 12.27 13.19 2.18
CA GLN A 70 11.75 13.12 0.82
C GLN A 70 10.40 12.40 0.79
N HIS A 71 9.44 13.00 0.09
CA HIS A 71 8.09 12.50 -0.05
C HIS A 71 7.83 12.07 -1.50
N PHE A 72 7.02 11.03 -1.65
CA PHE A 72 6.46 10.65 -2.94
C PHE A 72 5.36 11.64 -3.36
N ASN A 73 5.37 12.04 -4.63
CA ASN A 73 4.44 13.03 -5.18
C ASN A 73 3.15 12.41 -5.72
N HIS A 74 3.16 11.10 -5.99
CA HIS A 74 2.00 10.38 -6.53
C HIS A 74 1.64 9.20 -5.64
N TRP A 75 0.35 8.95 -5.50
CA TRP A 75 -0.16 7.89 -4.62
C TRP A 75 0.28 6.48 -5.06
N PHE A 76 0.58 6.28 -6.35
CA PHE A 76 1.15 5.04 -6.88
C PHE A 76 2.64 4.83 -6.58
N ASP A 77 3.35 5.85 -6.13
CA ASP A 77 4.80 5.75 -5.88
C ASP A 77 5.11 5.22 -4.47
N GLY A 78 4.10 5.18 -3.59
CA GLY A 78 4.28 4.67 -2.23
C GLY A 78 4.70 3.19 -2.23
N MET A 79 5.59 2.81 -1.32
CA MET A 79 6.11 1.45 -1.29
C MET A 79 5.03 0.43 -0.92
N ALA A 80 5.10 -0.73 -1.58
CA ALA A 80 4.13 -1.80 -1.42
C ALA A 80 4.09 -2.37 0.01
N LEU A 81 2.91 -2.29 0.62
CA LEU A 81 2.55 -2.92 1.88
C LEU A 81 1.57 -4.06 1.60
N MET A 82 1.99 -5.28 1.94
CA MET A 82 1.16 -6.46 1.81
C MET A 82 0.29 -6.61 3.06
N HIS A 83 -1.02 -6.71 2.88
CA HIS A 83 -1.99 -6.94 3.93
C HIS A 83 -2.53 -8.36 3.84
N ARG A 84 -2.68 -9.04 4.98
CA ARG A 84 -3.35 -10.33 5.08
C ARG A 84 -4.44 -10.30 6.14
N PHE A 85 -5.64 -10.73 5.76
CA PHE A 85 -6.70 -11.13 6.68
C PHE A 85 -6.85 -12.64 6.61
N GLU A 86 -6.53 -13.33 7.71
CA GLU A 86 -6.74 -14.77 7.81
C GLU A 86 -8.04 -15.04 8.54
N ILE A 87 -8.91 -15.83 7.90
CA ILE A 87 -10.24 -16.16 8.39
C ILE A 87 -10.28 -17.66 8.67
N MET A 88 -10.55 -18.01 9.92
CA MET A 88 -10.65 -19.39 10.38
C MET A 88 -11.68 -19.50 11.50
N ASP A 89 -12.65 -20.39 11.33
CA ASP A 89 -13.63 -20.76 12.36
C ASP A 89 -14.34 -19.54 13.00
N GLY A 90 -14.77 -18.60 12.13
CA GLY A 90 -15.46 -17.37 12.53
C GLY A 90 -14.56 -16.27 13.11
N GLN A 91 -13.26 -16.52 13.25
CA GLN A 91 -12.27 -15.56 13.74
C GLN A 91 -11.46 -14.97 12.58
N VAL A 92 -10.99 -13.73 12.76
CA VAL A 92 -10.17 -13.03 11.77
C VAL A 92 -8.94 -12.43 12.45
N THR A 93 -7.76 -12.73 11.91
CA THR A 93 -6.51 -12.05 12.27
C THR A 93 -6.02 -11.18 11.12
N TYR A 94 -5.34 -10.09 11.46
CA TYR A 94 -4.72 -9.16 10.53
C TYR A 94 -3.20 -9.17 10.71
N ARG A 95 -2.46 -9.09 9.61
CA ARG A 95 -1.03 -8.75 9.61
C ARG A 95 -0.67 -7.96 8.36
N SER A 96 0.41 -7.19 8.43
CA SER A 96 0.98 -6.49 7.27
C SER A 96 2.50 -6.49 7.30
N ARG A 97 3.12 -6.51 6.11
CA ARG A 97 4.58 -6.39 5.95
C ARG A 97 4.90 -5.63 4.68
N PHE A 98 5.89 -4.75 4.73
CA PHE A 98 6.41 -4.14 3.52
C PHE A 98 7.05 -5.20 2.62
N LEU A 99 6.74 -5.13 1.33
CA LEU A 99 7.45 -5.92 0.34
C LEU A 99 8.89 -5.40 0.26
N ARG A 100 9.86 -6.26 0.56
CA ARG A 100 11.30 -5.93 0.55
C ARG A 100 11.85 -5.93 -0.88
N SER A 101 11.26 -5.10 -1.75
CA SER A 101 11.75 -4.89 -3.11
C SER A 101 13.10 -4.19 -3.11
N ASP A 102 13.81 -4.23 -4.23
CA ASP A 102 15.09 -3.52 -4.39
C ASP A 102 14.92 -2.01 -4.15
N SER A 103 13.82 -1.40 -4.64
CA SER A 103 13.48 0.01 -4.38
C SER A 103 13.26 0.26 -2.88
N TYR A 104 12.50 -0.57 -2.19
CA TYR A 104 12.28 -0.43 -0.75
C TYR A 104 13.60 -0.52 0.03
N ASN A 105 14.41 -1.55 -0.25
CA ASN A 105 15.65 -1.79 0.48
C ASN A 105 16.65 -0.67 0.24
N LEU A 106 16.82 -0.24 -1.01
CA LEU A 106 17.75 0.83 -1.38
C LEU A 106 17.33 2.18 -0.77
N ASN A 107 16.03 2.52 -0.84
CA ASN A 107 15.52 3.76 -0.25
C ASN A 107 15.63 3.74 1.28
N SER A 108 15.41 2.58 1.91
CA SER A 108 15.54 2.40 3.35
C SER A 108 17.00 2.50 3.80
N GLU A 109 17.93 1.89 3.07
CA GLU A 109 19.37 1.91 3.38
C GLU A 109 19.94 3.33 3.27
N LYS A 110 19.54 4.08 2.24
CA LYS A 110 20.03 5.46 2.00
C LYS A 110 19.21 6.53 2.72
N ASN A 111 18.10 6.14 3.36
CA ASN A 111 17.13 7.03 4.00
C ASN A 111 16.70 8.21 3.09
N ARG A 112 16.52 7.94 1.79
CA ARG A 112 16.06 8.89 0.76
C ARG A 112 15.52 8.13 -0.45
N ILE A 113 14.77 8.78 -1.32
CA ILE A 113 14.25 8.20 -2.57
C ILE A 113 15.40 8.12 -3.58
N MET A 114 15.87 6.90 -3.83
CA MET A 114 16.96 6.57 -4.75
C MET A 114 16.45 6.11 -6.12
N VAL A 115 15.27 5.50 -6.17
CA VAL A 115 14.64 4.96 -7.38
C VAL A 115 13.52 5.89 -7.83
N SER A 116 13.49 6.19 -9.13
CA SER A 116 12.39 6.96 -9.73
C SER A 116 11.17 6.06 -9.88
N GLU A 117 10.01 6.54 -9.46
CA GLU A 117 8.73 5.87 -9.57
C GLU A 117 7.84 6.61 -10.59
N PHE A 118 6.54 6.31 -10.64
CA PHE A 118 5.63 6.84 -11.67
C PHE A 118 5.56 8.37 -11.69
N GLY A 119 5.41 9.03 -10.53
CA GLY A 119 5.27 10.48 -10.41
C GLY A 119 6.40 11.17 -9.64
N THR A 120 7.41 10.43 -9.19
CA THR A 120 8.50 10.92 -8.35
C THR A 120 9.84 10.56 -8.96
N MET A 121 10.54 11.57 -9.47
CA MET A 121 11.89 11.41 -9.99
C MET A 121 12.89 11.39 -8.83
N SER A 122 13.79 10.41 -8.83
CA SER A 122 14.95 10.40 -7.95
C SER A 122 16.08 11.22 -8.57
N PHE A 123 16.83 11.94 -7.73
CA PHE A 123 18.02 12.65 -8.15
C PHE A 123 19.28 11.85 -7.77
N PRO A 124 20.22 11.66 -8.70
CA PRO A 124 21.50 11.04 -8.39
C PRO A 124 22.22 11.82 -7.30
N ASP A 125 23.06 11.11 -6.55
CA ASP A 125 23.94 11.76 -5.58
C ASP A 125 24.84 12.77 -6.32
N PRO A 126 24.81 14.07 -6.01
CA PRO A 126 25.65 15.06 -6.69
C PRO A 126 27.15 14.78 -6.52
N CYS A 127 27.52 13.92 -5.55
CA CYS A 127 28.89 13.52 -5.29
C CYS A 127 29.29 12.18 -5.94
N LYS A 128 28.39 11.52 -6.69
CA LYS A 128 28.68 10.27 -7.41
C LYS A 128 28.35 10.44 -8.90
N ASN A 129 29.41 10.65 -9.69
CA ASN A 129 29.38 10.53 -11.15
C ASN A 129 29.56 9.08 -11.58
#